data_AF-U2DZH1-F1
#
_entry.id   AF-U2DZH1-F1
#
_cell.length_a   1.000
_cell.length_b   1.000
_cell.length_c   1.000
_cell.angle_alpha   90.00
_cell.angle_beta   90.00
_cell.angle_gamma   90.00
#
_symmetry.space_group_name_H-M   'P 1'
#
loop_
_entity.id
_entity.type
_entity.pdbx_description
1 polymer ?
#
loop_
_entity_poly.entity_id
_entity_poly.type
_entity_poly.pdbx_seq_one_letter_code
_entity_poly.pdbx_strand_id
1 'polypeptide(L)'
;MAGNREKALGSALKQIEKQFGKGAIMKLGGQANRKISAISSGSIALDSALGVGGYPKGRIIEIYGPESSGKTTFALHALAEVQKSGGNAAFIDAEHAVDPEYARNLGVDIDELLLSQPDTGEQALEIAEALVRSGAIDILVIDSVAALVPRAEIEGEMGDSHVGLQARLMSQAMRKLAGAISQVNCIAIFINQIREKVGIMFGNPETTPGGRALKFYSSVRVEIRRGETLKQGTDILGNKARVKIVKNKVAPPFKQVEIDIMYGEGISKEGEILDLGVEHDIIGKAGSWYSYNNEKIGQGRENAKQFLRDNPLIKDEVERAIRKSLNISPESEVEEVKETKETKKEESSK
;
A
#
# COMPACT_ATOMS: atom_id res chain seq x y z
N MET A 1 50.13 -8.76 -4.37
CA MET A 1 49.35 -7.67 -3.74
C MET A 1 47.85 -7.94 -3.66
N ALA A 2 47.21 -8.59 -4.65
CA ALA A 2 45.76 -8.89 -4.63
C ALA A 2 45.32 -9.78 -3.43
N GLY A 3 46.04 -10.86 -3.13
CA GLY A 3 45.70 -11.76 -2.01
C GLY A 3 45.80 -11.13 -0.61
N ASN A 4 46.52 -10.02 -0.45
CA ASN A 4 46.61 -9.32 0.83
C ASN A 4 45.39 -8.40 1.06
N ARG A 5 44.83 -7.82 -0.02
CA ARG A 5 43.60 -7.04 0.04
C ARG A 5 42.38 -7.92 0.31
N GLU A 6 42.30 -9.11 -0.28
CA GLU A 6 41.19 -10.05 -0.03
C GLU A 6 41.20 -10.60 1.40
N LYS A 7 42.38 -10.94 1.94
CA LYS A 7 42.50 -11.35 3.35
C LYS A 7 42.13 -10.24 4.33
N ALA A 8 42.58 -9.00 4.05
CA ALA A 8 42.21 -7.83 4.85
C ALA A 8 40.70 -7.56 4.81
N LEU A 9 40.09 -7.61 3.61
CA LEU A 9 38.64 -7.48 3.43
C LEU A 9 37.89 -8.60 4.17
N GLY A 10 38.30 -9.85 4.04
CA GLY A 10 37.66 -10.97 4.72
C GLY A 10 37.73 -10.87 6.24
N SER A 11 38.84 -10.37 6.78
CA SER A 11 39.01 -10.14 8.22
C SER A 11 38.12 -9.00 8.72
N ALA A 12 38.05 -7.89 7.96
CA ALA A 12 37.17 -6.78 8.25
C ALA A 12 35.69 -7.20 8.22
N LEU A 13 35.26 -7.98 7.22
CA LEU A 13 33.89 -8.50 7.13
C LEU A 13 33.54 -9.36 8.35
N LYS A 14 34.41 -10.30 8.75
CA LYS A 14 34.20 -11.14 9.93
C LYS A 14 34.14 -10.33 11.22
N GLN A 15 34.98 -9.29 11.35
CA GLN A 15 34.96 -8.41 12.51
C GLN A 15 33.66 -7.62 12.60
N ILE A 16 33.17 -7.10 11.46
CA ILE A 16 31.88 -6.40 11.38
C ILE A 16 30.73 -7.35 11.75
N GLU A 17 30.68 -8.56 11.19
CA GLU A 17 29.64 -9.54 11.56
C GLU A 17 29.70 -9.96 13.04
N LYS A 18 30.90 -10.07 13.61
CA LYS A 18 31.07 -10.39 15.04
C LYS A 18 30.58 -9.25 15.94
N GLN A 19 30.81 -8.00 15.54
CA GLN A 19 30.43 -6.81 16.33
C GLN A 19 28.95 -6.46 16.18
N PHE A 20 28.39 -6.59 14.97
CA PHE A 20 27.06 -6.06 14.63
C PHE A 20 26.04 -7.15 14.26
N GLY A 21 26.44 -8.42 14.31
CA GLY A 21 25.57 -9.57 14.02
C GLY A 21 25.67 -10.07 12.58
N LYS A 22 25.19 -11.30 12.35
CA LYS A 22 25.11 -11.91 11.01
C LYS A 22 24.25 -11.04 10.10
N GLY A 23 24.75 -10.74 8.90
CA GLY A 23 24.05 -9.93 7.92
C GLY A 23 24.22 -8.41 8.07
N ALA A 24 25.01 -7.94 9.04
CA ALA A 24 25.35 -6.51 9.17
C ALA A 24 26.10 -5.95 7.94
N ILE A 25 26.80 -6.81 7.19
CA ILE A 25 27.45 -6.47 5.93
C ILE A 25 27.40 -7.65 4.97
N MET A 26 27.03 -7.42 3.72
CA MET A 26 26.95 -8.47 2.70
C MET A 26 27.19 -7.92 1.30
N LYS A 27 27.61 -8.79 0.37
CA LYS A 27 27.74 -8.42 -1.04
C LYS A 27 26.35 -8.24 -1.66
N LEU A 28 26.10 -7.07 -2.24
CA LEU A 28 24.80 -6.72 -2.85
C LEU A 28 24.35 -7.74 -3.92
N GLY A 29 25.29 -8.24 -4.73
CA GLY A 29 25.01 -9.25 -5.77
C GLY A 29 24.58 -10.62 -5.23
N GLY A 30 24.86 -10.94 -3.96
CA GLY A 30 24.35 -12.16 -3.31
C GLY A 30 22.84 -12.12 -3.04
N GLN A 31 22.20 -10.95 -3.17
CA GLN A 31 20.76 -10.72 -3.02
C GLN A 31 20.04 -10.34 -4.32
N ALA A 32 20.70 -10.40 -5.48
CA ALA A 32 20.17 -9.91 -6.75
C ALA A 32 18.84 -10.55 -7.20
N ASN A 33 18.41 -11.64 -6.56
CA ASN A 33 17.15 -12.36 -6.82
C ASN A 33 16.09 -12.26 -5.70
N ARG A 34 16.25 -11.41 -4.67
CA ARG A 34 15.15 -11.19 -3.71
C ARG A 34 14.08 -10.32 -4.39
N LYS A 35 13.06 -10.97 -4.98
CA LYS A 35 11.79 -10.31 -5.30
C LYS A 35 11.29 -9.63 -4.03
N ILE A 36 10.95 -8.34 -4.14
CA ILE A 36 10.37 -7.59 -3.02
C ILE A 36 8.99 -8.20 -2.77
N SER A 37 8.78 -8.72 -1.56
CA SER A 37 7.46 -9.21 -1.15
C SER A 37 6.51 -8.03 -1.02
N ALA A 38 5.30 -8.21 -1.51
CA ALA A 38 4.22 -7.23 -1.46
C ALA A 38 2.92 -7.94 -1.09
N ILE A 39 1.94 -7.17 -0.60
CA ILE A 39 0.55 -7.61 -0.40
C ILE A 39 -0.34 -6.79 -1.32
N SER A 40 -1.35 -7.43 -1.92
CA SER A 40 -2.31 -6.76 -2.82
C SER A 40 -2.88 -5.48 -2.16
N SER A 41 -3.09 -4.44 -2.96
CA SER A 41 -3.75 -3.22 -2.53
C SER A 41 -5.29 -3.32 -2.53
N GLY A 42 -5.85 -4.48 -2.86
CA GLY A 42 -7.29 -4.67 -3.12
C GLY A 42 -7.73 -4.20 -4.51
N SER A 43 -6.79 -3.72 -5.34
CA SER A 43 -7.04 -3.24 -6.70
C SER A 43 -6.00 -3.82 -7.66
N ILE A 44 -6.46 -4.46 -8.74
CA ILE A 44 -5.57 -5.07 -9.74
C ILE A 44 -4.82 -3.97 -10.51
N ALA A 45 -5.50 -2.85 -10.80
CA ALA A 45 -4.89 -1.74 -11.51
C ALA A 45 -3.78 -1.08 -10.66
N LEU A 46 -4.03 -0.89 -9.36
CA LEU A 46 -3.02 -0.34 -8.45
C LEU A 46 -1.86 -1.32 -8.22
N ASP A 47 -2.10 -2.61 -8.06
CA ASP A 47 -1.05 -3.64 -7.98
C ASP A 47 -0.12 -3.59 -9.21
N SER A 48 -0.69 -3.48 -10.40
CA SER A 48 0.03 -3.31 -11.68
C SER A 48 0.85 -2.02 -11.72
N ALA A 49 0.24 -0.92 -11.27
CA ALA A 49 0.87 0.38 -11.23
C ALA A 49 2.07 0.38 -10.26
N LEU A 50 1.94 -0.27 -9.10
CA LEU A 50 3.00 -0.42 -8.11
C LEU A 50 4.18 -1.25 -8.64
N GLY A 51 3.92 -2.15 -9.59
CA GLY A 51 4.93 -2.89 -10.36
C GLY A 51 5.60 -4.03 -9.61
N VAL A 52 5.28 -4.21 -8.33
CA VAL A 52 5.69 -5.35 -7.50
C VAL A 52 4.51 -6.21 -7.05
N GLY A 53 3.31 -5.95 -7.59
CA GLY A 53 2.09 -6.71 -7.30
C GLY A 53 1.35 -6.28 -6.03
N GLY A 54 1.65 -5.10 -5.49
CA GLY A 54 0.97 -4.55 -4.32
C GLY A 54 1.86 -3.64 -3.47
N TYR A 55 1.46 -3.42 -2.22
CA TYR A 55 2.22 -2.64 -1.24
C TYR A 55 3.43 -3.42 -0.74
N PRO A 56 4.66 -2.89 -0.87
CA PRO A 56 5.88 -3.63 -0.51
C PRO A 56 6.05 -3.77 1.00
N LYS A 57 6.26 -5.00 1.47
CA LYS A 57 6.56 -5.32 2.87
C LYS A 57 7.84 -4.65 3.36
N GLY A 58 7.85 -4.27 4.64
CA GLY A 58 8.98 -3.61 5.30
C GLY A 58 9.22 -2.17 4.86
N ARG A 59 8.23 -1.52 4.25
CA ARG A 59 8.35 -0.16 3.70
C ARG A 59 7.30 0.78 4.24
N ILE A 60 7.65 2.07 4.20
CA ILE A 60 6.74 3.18 4.43
C ILE A 60 6.11 3.59 3.10
N ILE A 61 4.79 3.76 3.09
CA ILE A 61 3.97 4.26 2.00
C ILE A 61 3.26 5.52 2.48
N GLU A 62 3.22 6.56 1.65
CA GLU A 62 2.37 7.74 1.91
C GLU A 62 1.24 7.74 0.88
N ILE A 63 0.00 7.77 1.35
CA ILE A 63 -1.20 7.98 0.53
C ILE A 63 -1.73 9.37 0.82
N TYR A 64 -1.78 10.24 -0.18
CA TYR A 64 -2.20 11.63 0.02
C TYR A 64 -3.11 12.14 -1.09
N GLY A 65 -3.86 13.21 -0.80
CA GLY A 65 -4.86 13.74 -1.70
C GLY A 65 -5.81 14.72 -1.02
N PRO A 66 -6.74 15.34 -1.78
CA PRO A 66 -7.80 16.18 -1.23
C PRO A 66 -8.71 15.41 -0.24
N GLU A 67 -9.58 16.10 0.49
CA GLU A 67 -10.67 15.43 1.21
C GLU A 67 -11.55 14.61 0.26
N SER A 68 -12.18 13.56 0.80
CA SER A 68 -13.13 12.71 0.05
C SER A 68 -12.58 12.11 -1.25
N SER A 69 -11.26 11.99 -1.39
CA SER A 69 -10.64 11.38 -2.58
C SER A 69 -10.55 9.85 -2.51
N GLY A 70 -10.83 9.25 -1.34
CA GLY A 70 -10.78 7.79 -1.11
C GLY A 70 -9.54 7.30 -0.34
N LYS A 71 -8.70 8.19 0.21
CA LYS A 71 -7.46 7.81 0.92
C LYS A 71 -7.66 6.70 1.97
N THR A 72 -8.62 6.90 2.87
CA THR A 72 -8.97 5.94 3.92
C THR A 72 -9.54 4.65 3.32
N THR A 73 -10.39 4.72 2.28
CA THR A 73 -10.87 3.55 1.54
C THR A 73 -9.72 2.67 1.04
N PHE A 74 -8.70 3.25 0.39
CA PHE A 74 -7.55 2.49 -0.08
C PHE A 74 -6.73 1.87 1.06
N ALA A 75 -6.60 2.56 2.19
CA ALA A 75 -5.91 2.01 3.37
C ALA A 75 -6.70 0.88 4.03
N LEU A 76 -8.03 0.98 4.11
CA LEU A 76 -8.90 -0.08 4.62
C LEU A 76 -8.86 -1.32 3.71
N HIS A 77 -8.83 -1.16 2.39
CA HIS A 77 -8.59 -2.26 1.46
C HIS A 77 -7.23 -2.93 1.70
N ALA A 78 -6.18 -2.15 1.94
CA ALA A 78 -4.87 -2.71 2.28
C ALA A 78 -4.89 -3.53 3.58
N LEU A 79 -5.64 -3.08 4.60
CA LEU A 79 -5.83 -3.80 5.86
C LEU A 79 -6.58 -5.11 5.63
N ALA A 80 -7.68 -5.06 4.87
CA ALA A 80 -8.48 -6.23 4.53
C ALA A 80 -7.64 -7.29 3.79
N GLU A 81 -6.82 -6.91 2.81
CA GLU A 81 -5.96 -7.86 2.09
C GLU A 81 -4.90 -8.50 2.99
N VAL A 82 -4.32 -7.75 3.94
CA VAL A 82 -3.37 -8.32 4.90
C VAL A 82 -4.06 -9.29 5.86
N GLN A 83 -5.24 -8.94 6.38
CA GLN A 83 -6.01 -9.85 7.24
C GLN A 83 -6.45 -11.11 6.49
N LYS A 84 -6.86 -11.00 5.23
CA LYS A 84 -7.15 -12.17 4.37
C LYS A 84 -5.95 -13.09 4.20
N SER A 85 -4.74 -12.54 4.20
CA SER A 85 -3.49 -13.32 4.18
C SER A 85 -3.09 -13.91 5.56
N GLY A 86 -3.92 -13.74 6.59
CA GLY A 86 -3.68 -14.19 7.96
C GLY A 86 -2.75 -13.29 8.77
N GLY A 87 -2.47 -12.07 8.29
CA GLY A 87 -1.61 -11.10 8.97
C GLY A 87 -2.37 -10.19 9.93
N ASN A 88 -1.66 -9.64 10.92
CA ASN A 88 -2.28 -8.74 11.90
C ASN A 88 -2.23 -7.29 11.44
N ALA A 89 -3.33 -6.58 11.70
CA ALA A 89 -3.57 -5.22 11.24
C ALA A 89 -3.74 -4.25 12.41
N ALA A 90 -3.14 -3.05 12.29
CA ALA A 90 -3.32 -1.97 13.25
C ALA A 90 -3.66 -0.65 12.55
N PHE A 91 -4.56 0.12 13.17
CA PHE A 91 -5.02 1.42 12.70
C PHE A 91 -4.86 2.46 13.82
N ILE A 92 -4.09 3.52 13.55
CA ILE A 92 -3.96 4.69 14.41
C ILE A 92 -4.85 5.79 13.82
N ASP A 93 -6.01 5.99 14.42
CA ASP A 93 -7.03 6.96 14.02
C ASP A 93 -6.85 8.26 14.81
N ALA A 94 -5.96 9.12 14.32
CA ALA A 94 -5.75 10.47 14.84
C ALA A 94 -6.84 11.45 14.39
N GLU A 95 -7.60 11.14 13.33
CA GLU A 95 -8.74 11.96 12.90
C GLU A 95 -10.04 11.65 13.65
N HIS A 96 -10.08 10.57 14.45
CA HIS A 96 -11.27 10.08 15.16
C HIS A 96 -12.48 9.89 14.23
N ALA A 97 -12.23 9.40 13.01
CA ALA A 97 -13.20 9.43 11.91
C ALA A 97 -13.44 8.06 11.26
N VAL A 98 -12.85 6.98 11.78
CA VAL A 98 -13.06 5.64 11.22
C VAL A 98 -14.47 5.13 11.55
N ASP A 99 -15.20 4.74 10.51
CA ASP A 99 -16.48 4.06 10.60
C ASP A 99 -16.28 2.52 10.57
N PRO A 100 -16.56 1.81 11.68
CA PRO A 100 -16.42 0.35 11.73
C PRO A 100 -17.34 -0.40 10.77
N GLU A 101 -18.55 0.11 10.51
CA GLU A 101 -19.49 -0.54 9.60
C GLU A 101 -18.99 -0.46 8.16
N TYR A 102 -18.53 0.73 7.76
CA TYR A 102 -17.88 0.90 6.46
C TYR A 102 -16.64 0.01 6.32
N ALA A 103 -15.75 -0.01 7.32
CA ALA A 103 -14.57 -0.87 7.29
C ALA A 103 -14.94 -2.37 7.16
N ARG A 104 -15.98 -2.84 7.86
CA ARG A 104 -16.49 -4.22 7.74
C ARG A 104 -16.99 -4.52 6.33
N ASN A 105 -17.74 -3.59 5.72
CA ASN A 105 -18.23 -3.75 4.35
C ASN A 105 -17.09 -3.84 3.32
N LEU A 106 -15.94 -3.22 3.62
CA LEU A 106 -14.73 -3.29 2.79
C LEU A 106 -13.93 -4.60 3.01
N GLY A 107 -14.40 -5.48 3.91
CA GLY A 107 -13.79 -6.77 4.21
C GLY A 107 -12.70 -6.72 5.29
N VAL A 108 -12.64 -5.64 6.08
CA VAL A 108 -11.79 -5.59 7.28
C VAL A 108 -12.44 -6.43 8.37
N ASP A 109 -11.68 -7.32 8.98
CA ASP A 109 -12.07 -8.00 10.21
C ASP A 109 -11.90 -7.03 11.38
N ILE A 110 -13.01 -6.41 11.77
CA ILE A 110 -13.06 -5.40 12.83
C ILE A 110 -12.76 -6.02 14.21
N ASP A 111 -13.07 -7.30 14.40
CA ASP A 111 -12.97 -7.94 15.71
C ASP A 111 -11.50 -8.21 16.06
N GLU A 112 -10.64 -8.38 15.04
CA GLU A 112 -9.19 -8.57 15.17
C GLU A 112 -8.37 -7.30 14.82
N LEU A 113 -9.01 -6.20 14.39
CA LEU A 113 -8.31 -4.96 14.07
C LEU A 113 -7.88 -4.21 15.34
N LEU A 114 -6.58 -3.98 15.51
CA LEU A 114 -6.08 -3.15 16.60
C LEU A 114 -6.29 -1.65 16.29
N LEU A 115 -7.27 -1.03 16.94
CA LEU A 115 -7.56 0.39 16.80
C LEU A 115 -6.96 1.20 17.97
N SER A 116 -6.30 2.31 17.66
CA SER A 116 -5.87 3.30 18.64
C SER A 116 -6.33 4.69 18.23
N GLN A 117 -6.90 5.43 19.18
CA GLN A 117 -7.33 6.83 19.02
C GLN A 117 -6.52 7.71 19.99
N PRO A 118 -5.32 8.15 19.59
CA PRO A 118 -4.39 8.86 20.47
C PRO A 118 -4.77 10.34 20.66
N ASP A 119 -4.44 10.88 21.83
CA ASP A 119 -4.63 12.29 22.18
C ASP A 119 -3.59 13.20 21.54
N THR A 120 -2.34 12.72 21.37
CA THR A 120 -1.24 13.53 20.81
C THR A 120 -0.45 12.81 19.71
N GLY A 121 0.21 13.58 18.85
CA GLY A 121 1.07 13.06 17.79
C GLY A 121 2.24 12.24 18.33
N GLU A 122 2.83 12.60 19.47
CA GLU A 122 3.86 11.80 20.13
C GLU A 122 3.31 10.43 20.54
N GLN A 123 2.16 10.40 21.23
CA GLN A 123 1.54 9.17 21.68
C GLN A 123 1.20 8.24 20.50
N ALA A 124 0.62 8.80 19.43
CA ALA A 124 0.34 8.08 18.20
C ALA A 124 1.58 7.37 17.63
N LEU A 125 2.69 8.08 17.56
CA LEU A 125 3.95 7.58 16.98
C LEU A 125 4.69 6.62 17.92
N GLU A 126 4.54 6.78 19.24
CA GLU A 126 5.05 5.84 20.25
C GLU A 126 4.28 4.52 20.23
N ILE A 127 2.94 4.56 20.13
CA ILE A 127 2.10 3.37 19.96
C ILE A 127 2.48 2.64 18.67
N ALA A 128 2.58 3.38 17.56
CA ALA A 128 3.06 2.85 16.28
C ALA A 128 4.44 2.17 16.41
N GLU A 129 5.39 2.80 17.11
CA GLU A 129 6.73 2.23 17.32
C GLU A 129 6.67 0.94 18.15
N ALA A 130 5.90 0.92 19.23
CA ALA A 130 5.75 -0.26 20.09
C ALA A 130 5.13 -1.43 19.33
N LEU A 131 4.06 -1.17 18.57
CA LEU A 131 3.38 -2.15 17.74
C LEU A 131 4.31 -2.75 16.69
N VAL A 132 5.04 -1.93 15.93
CA VAL A 132 6.01 -2.43 14.93
C VAL A 132 7.14 -3.23 15.59
N ARG A 133 7.69 -2.75 16.71
CA ARG A 133 8.79 -3.44 17.40
C ARG A 133 8.41 -4.78 18.00
N SER A 134 7.13 -5.00 18.29
CA SER A 134 6.64 -6.31 18.73
C SER A 134 6.87 -7.41 17.68
N GLY A 135 6.98 -7.03 16.40
CA GLY A 135 7.07 -7.97 15.28
C GLY A 135 5.77 -8.71 14.98
N ALA A 136 4.69 -8.39 15.69
CA ALA A 136 3.40 -9.04 15.55
C ALA A 136 2.49 -8.36 14.52
N ILE A 137 2.83 -7.17 14.01
CA ILE A 137 2.00 -6.39 13.09
C ILE A 137 2.55 -6.45 11.67
N ASP A 138 1.72 -6.93 10.74
CA ASP A 138 2.05 -7.01 9.31
C ASP A 138 1.72 -5.70 8.58
N ILE A 139 0.71 -4.96 9.03
CA ILE A 139 0.34 -3.66 8.49
C ILE A 139 -0.07 -2.66 9.56
N LEU A 140 0.42 -1.43 9.43
CA LEU A 140 0.08 -0.30 10.27
C LEU A 140 -0.42 0.85 9.39
N VAL A 141 -1.60 1.35 9.66
CA VAL A 141 -2.15 2.58 9.05
C VAL A 141 -2.16 3.70 10.08
N ILE A 142 -1.75 4.90 9.67
CA ILE A 142 -1.87 6.13 10.47
C ILE A 142 -2.73 7.13 9.68
N ASP A 143 -3.92 7.43 10.18
CA ASP A 143 -4.88 8.38 9.60
C ASP A 143 -5.16 9.53 10.57
N SER A 144 -4.58 10.72 10.40
CA SER A 144 -3.65 11.13 9.35
C SER A 144 -2.49 11.91 9.91
N VAL A 145 -1.44 12.08 9.10
CA VAL A 145 -0.26 12.90 9.46
C VAL A 145 -0.64 14.33 9.81
N ALA A 146 -1.70 14.87 9.19
CA ALA A 146 -2.17 16.22 9.47
C ALA A 146 -2.68 16.35 10.91
N ALA A 147 -3.30 15.29 11.44
CA ALA A 147 -3.86 15.21 12.79
C ALA A 147 -2.84 14.78 13.87
N LEU A 148 -1.58 14.51 13.51
CA LEU A 148 -0.51 14.26 14.49
C LEU A 148 -0.06 15.57 15.13
N VAL A 149 -0.91 16.14 15.99
CA VAL A 149 -0.68 17.42 16.66
C VAL A 149 0.23 17.20 17.89
N PRO A 150 1.37 17.88 17.99
CA PRO A 150 2.25 17.77 19.16
C PRO A 150 1.57 18.19 20.46
N ARG A 151 1.90 17.55 21.58
CA ARG A 151 1.33 17.88 22.91
C ARG A 151 1.39 19.36 23.26
N ALA A 152 2.53 20.01 23.01
CA ALA A 152 2.71 21.41 23.33
C ALA A 152 1.78 22.36 22.51
N GLU A 153 1.28 21.91 21.36
CA GLU A 153 0.30 22.66 20.57
C GLU A 153 -1.13 22.42 21.06
N ILE A 154 -1.42 21.23 21.60
CA ILE A 154 -2.72 20.89 22.22
C ILE A 154 -2.90 21.60 23.56
N GLU A 155 -1.85 21.66 24.37
CA GLU A 155 -1.85 22.33 25.68
C GLU A 155 -1.69 23.85 25.59
N GLY A 156 -1.28 24.36 24.42
CA GLY A 156 -1.12 25.80 24.16
C GLY A 156 -2.45 26.51 23.93
N GLU A 157 -2.39 27.85 23.86
CA GLU A 157 -3.57 28.67 23.56
C GLU A 157 -3.75 28.87 22.05
N MET A 158 -4.99 29.09 21.62
CA MET A 158 -5.28 29.42 20.21
C MET A 158 -4.56 30.72 19.81
N GLY A 159 -3.62 30.61 18.87
CA GLY A 159 -2.80 31.73 18.41
C GLY A 159 -1.33 31.64 18.81
N ASP A 160 -0.98 30.68 19.68
CA ASP A 160 0.40 30.39 20.02
C ASP A 160 1.20 29.90 18.80
N SER A 161 2.46 30.32 18.73
CA SER A 161 3.33 30.04 17.59
C SER A 161 4.19 28.81 17.83
N HIS A 162 3.82 27.68 17.23
CA HIS A 162 4.55 26.41 17.31
C HIS A 162 5.27 26.08 16.01
N VAL A 163 6.17 26.97 15.57
CA VAL A 163 6.82 26.87 14.25
C VAL A 163 7.60 25.55 14.08
N GLY A 164 7.11 24.72 13.16
CA GLY A 164 7.81 23.52 12.70
C GLY A 164 7.85 22.35 13.70
N LEU A 165 7.04 22.39 14.76
CA LEU A 165 7.05 21.36 15.81
C LEU A 165 6.66 19.99 15.25
N GLN A 166 5.56 19.91 14.50
CA GLN A 166 5.13 18.68 13.83
C GLN A 166 6.19 18.13 12.86
N ALA A 167 6.87 19.00 12.11
CA ALA A 167 7.91 18.58 11.17
C ALA A 167 9.13 17.96 11.89
N ARG A 168 9.48 18.46 13.08
CA ARG A 168 10.55 17.90 13.92
C ARG A 168 10.13 16.56 14.51
N LEU A 169 8.90 16.46 15.03
CA LEU A 169 8.31 15.22 15.53
C LEU A 169 8.35 14.12 14.45
N MET A 170 7.83 14.41 13.26
CA MET A 170 7.85 13.47 12.14
C MET A 170 9.28 13.07 11.74
N SER A 171 10.23 14.00 11.74
CA SER A 171 11.63 13.70 11.43
C SER A 171 12.27 12.74 12.43
N GLN A 172 11.94 12.88 13.72
CA GLN A 172 12.41 11.98 14.76
C GLN A 172 11.75 10.60 14.65
N ALA A 173 10.42 10.56 14.48
CA ALA A 173 9.67 9.33 14.38
C ALA A 173 10.08 8.50 13.16
N MET A 174 10.23 9.13 11.99
CA MET A 174 10.66 8.42 10.78
C MET A 174 12.05 7.77 10.93
N ARG A 175 12.95 8.42 11.67
CA ARG A 175 14.29 7.86 11.94
C ARG A 175 14.23 6.59 12.79
N LYS A 176 13.31 6.50 13.74
CA LYS A 176 13.11 5.32 14.59
C LYS A 176 12.32 4.22 13.86
N LEU A 177 11.20 4.60 13.25
CA LEU A 177 10.25 3.68 12.62
C LEU A 177 10.83 3.00 11.38
N ALA A 178 11.54 3.72 10.51
CA ALA A 178 12.00 3.15 9.24
C ALA A 178 12.87 1.90 9.40
N GLY A 179 13.75 1.89 10.40
CA GLY A 179 14.58 0.72 10.72
C GLY A 179 13.73 -0.44 11.25
N ALA A 180 12.83 -0.17 12.21
CA ALA A 180 11.98 -1.19 12.82
C ALA A 180 11.04 -1.83 11.79
N ILE A 181 10.36 -1.01 10.98
CA ILE A 181 9.45 -1.46 9.90
C ILE A 181 10.19 -2.39 8.94
N SER A 182 11.41 -2.02 8.51
CA SER A 182 12.19 -2.86 7.60
C SER A 182 12.65 -4.17 8.23
N GLN A 183 12.84 -4.23 9.55
CA GLN A 183 13.31 -5.45 10.22
C GLN A 183 12.21 -6.48 10.37
N VAL A 184 10.98 -6.03 10.62
CA VAL A 184 9.82 -6.91 10.86
C VAL A 184 8.96 -7.13 9.61
N ASN A 185 9.33 -6.56 8.46
CA ASN A 185 8.57 -6.63 7.20
C ASN A 185 7.15 -6.05 7.27
N CYS A 186 6.87 -5.15 8.23
CA CYS A 186 5.59 -4.44 8.32
C CYS A 186 5.40 -3.47 7.14
N ILE A 187 4.18 -3.39 6.61
CA ILE A 187 3.73 -2.35 5.69
C ILE A 187 3.23 -1.17 6.53
N ALA A 188 3.85 0.02 6.39
CA ALA A 188 3.41 1.20 7.14
C ALA A 188 2.81 2.25 6.19
N ILE A 189 1.51 2.47 6.26
CA ILE A 189 0.78 3.45 5.45
C ILE A 189 0.51 4.70 6.28
N PHE A 190 0.98 5.84 5.79
CA PHE A 190 0.65 7.15 6.34
C PHE A 190 -0.34 7.84 5.40
N ILE A 191 -1.54 8.13 5.89
CA ILE A 191 -2.49 8.96 5.17
C ILE A 191 -2.12 10.42 5.40
N ASN A 192 -2.21 11.24 4.35
CA ASN A 192 -1.90 12.65 4.45
C ASN A 192 -2.85 13.49 3.61
N GLN A 193 -2.96 14.76 3.97
CA GLN A 193 -3.80 15.72 3.29
C GLN A 193 -2.96 16.62 2.38
N ILE A 194 -3.61 17.26 1.40
CA ILE A 194 -2.99 18.35 0.64
C ILE A 194 -3.19 19.67 1.40
N ARG A 195 -2.16 20.51 1.36
CA ARG A 195 -2.18 21.92 1.78
C ARG A 195 -1.53 22.75 0.69
N GLU A 196 -1.75 24.05 0.69
CA GLU A 196 -1.09 24.96 -0.24
C GLU A 196 -0.01 25.78 0.47
N LYS A 197 1.12 26.00 -0.21
CA LYS A 197 2.14 26.93 0.26
C LYS A 197 1.79 28.34 -0.16
N VAL A 198 1.60 29.21 0.83
CA VAL A 198 1.40 30.64 0.60
C VAL A 198 2.65 31.25 -0.05
N GLY A 199 2.45 32.09 -1.07
CA GLY A 199 3.53 32.85 -1.71
C GLY A 199 4.21 32.19 -2.91
N ILE A 200 3.72 31.04 -3.40
CA ILE A 200 4.20 30.44 -4.65
C ILE A 200 3.42 31.01 -5.84
N MET A 201 4.07 31.84 -6.66
CA MET A 201 3.47 32.42 -7.89
C MET A 201 3.69 31.56 -9.14
N PHE A 202 4.68 30.65 -9.13
CA PHE A 202 5.00 29.77 -10.26
C PHE A 202 5.25 28.33 -9.78
N GLY A 203 4.69 27.35 -10.50
CA GLY A 203 4.80 25.92 -10.20
C GLY A 203 3.61 25.37 -9.41
N ASN A 204 3.73 24.15 -8.89
CA ASN A 204 2.68 23.53 -8.08
C ASN A 204 2.76 24.03 -6.62
N PRO A 205 1.73 24.74 -6.09
CA PRO A 205 1.72 25.23 -4.71
C PRO A 205 1.45 24.13 -3.68
N GLU A 206 1.00 22.95 -4.11
CA GLU A 206 0.58 21.89 -3.21
C GLU A 206 1.74 21.30 -2.40
N THR A 207 1.43 20.98 -1.15
CA THR A 207 2.34 20.36 -0.20
C THR A 207 1.58 19.41 0.72
N THR A 208 2.31 18.67 1.55
CA THR A 208 1.71 17.77 2.53
C THR A 208 2.23 18.13 3.94
N PRO A 209 1.39 18.07 4.98
CA PRO A 209 1.76 18.25 6.39
C PRO A 209 2.88 17.31 6.88
N GLY A 210 3.45 17.60 8.06
CA GLY A 210 4.51 16.77 8.66
C GLY A 210 5.93 17.04 8.12
N GLY A 211 6.14 18.14 7.40
CA GLY A 211 7.46 18.52 6.87
C GLY A 211 7.92 17.65 5.70
N ARG A 212 9.23 17.40 5.60
CA ARG A 212 9.83 16.68 4.46
C ARG A 212 10.21 15.23 4.76
N ALA A 213 10.27 14.84 6.02
CA ALA A 213 10.80 13.54 6.44
C ALA A 213 10.06 12.40 5.76
N LEU A 214 8.73 12.33 5.91
CA LEU A 214 7.90 11.29 5.31
C LEU A 214 8.16 11.16 3.80
N LYS A 215 8.20 12.29 3.07
CA LYS A 215 8.50 12.30 1.62
C LYS A 215 9.80 11.59 1.26
N PHE A 216 10.84 11.66 2.09
CA PHE A 216 12.13 11.00 1.85
C PHE A 216 12.11 9.52 2.26
N TYR A 217 11.52 9.23 3.42
CA TYR A 217 11.46 7.87 3.99
C TYR A 217 10.49 6.96 3.24
N SER A 218 9.36 7.47 2.74
CA SER A 218 8.42 6.68 1.95
C SER A 218 9.10 6.06 0.73
N SER A 219 8.95 4.74 0.57
CA SER A 219 9.38 4.03 -0.63
C SER A 219 8.42 4.24 -1.78
N VAL A 220 7.13 4.31 -1.44
CA VAL A 220 6.05 4.58 -2.39
C VAL A 220 5.28 5.80 -1.91
N ARG A 221 4.92 6.70 -2.84
CA ARG A 221 3.97 7.78 -2.57
C ARG A 221 2.87 7.70 -3.62
N VAL A 222 1.63 7.64 -3.15
CA VAL A 222 0.43 7.52 -3.96
C VAL A 222 -0.40 8.80 -3.78
N GLU A 223 -0.66 9.49 -4.88
CA GLU A 223 -1.60 10.61 -4.93
C GLU A 223 -2.95 10.10 -5.39
N ILE A 224 -4.01 10.41 -4.64
CA ILE A 224 -5.39 10.02 -4.98
C ILE A 224 -6.23 11.29 -5.14
N ARG A 225 -6.88 11.41 -6.29
CA ARG A 225 -7.83 12.48 -6.58
C ARG A 225 -9.17 11.91 -7.01
N ARG A 226 -10.25 12.55 -6.55
CA ARG A 226 -11.59 12.26 -7.05
C ARG A 226 -11.70 12.66 -8.52
N GLY A 227 -12.19 11.73 -9.32
CA GLY A 227 -12.51 11.89 -10.73
C GLY A 227 -14.01 12.02 -10.95
N GLU A 228 -14.48 11.45 -12.05
CA GLU A 228 -15.89 11.51 -12.48
C GLU A 228 -16.82 10.79 -11.52
N THR A 229 -18.04 11.33 -11.35
CA THR A 229 -19.08 10.69 -10.56
C THR A 229 -19.72 9.55 -11.35
N LEU A 230 -19.80 8.36 -10.75
CA LEU A 230 -20.45 7.18 -11.32
C LEU A 230 -21.94 7.25 -11.03
N LYS A 231 -22.77 7.12 -12.07
CA LYS A 231 -24.22 7.23 -11.99
C LYS A 231 -24.93 6.09 -12.72
N GLN A 232 -26.08 5.70 -12.20
CA GLN A 232 -27.04 4.83 -12.88
C GLN A 232 -28.41 5.53 -12.88
N GLY A 233 -28.83 6.02 -14.04
CA GLY A 233 -30.00 6.89 -14.12
C GLY A 233 -29.78 8.19 -13.32
N THR A 234 -30.59 8.41 -12.29
CA THR A 234 -30.50 9.56 -11.38
C THR A 234 -29.58 9.32 -10.18
N ASP A 235 -29.28 8.06 -9.87
CA ASP A 235 -28.63 7.69 -8.62
C ASP A 235 -27.12 7.80 -8.74
N ILE A 236 -26.49 8.37 -7.72
CA ILE A 236 -25.03 8.47 -7.62
C ILE A 236 -24.53 7.24 -6.87
N LEU A 237 -23.82 6.37 -7.59
CA LEU A 237 -23.33 5.12 -7.04
C LEU A 237 -21.92 5.24 -6.44
N GLY A 238 -21.14 6.23 -6.87
CA GLY A 238 -19.76 6.40 -6.43
C GLY A 238 -18.98 7.40 -7.27
N ASN A 239 -17.66 7.25 -7.29
CA ASN A 239 -16.77 8.07 -8.10
C ASN A 239 -15.58 7.28 -8.63
N LYS A 240 -15.08 7.66 -9.79
CA LYS A 240 -13.73 7.31 -10.21
C LYS A 240 -12.71 7.97 -9.30
N ALA A 241 -11.64 7.26 -8.99
CA ALA A 241 -10.46 7.78 -8.32
C ALA A 241 -9.28 7.69 -9.28
N ARG A 242 -8.62 8.83 -9.52
CA ARG A 242 -7.37 8.90 -10.27
C ARG A 242 -6.24 8.70 -9.28
N VAL A 243 -5.51 7.59 -9.45
CA VAL A 243 -4.44 7.18 -8.56
C VAL A 243 -3.12 7.28 -9.30
N LYS A 244 -2.19 8.10 -8.78
CA LYS A 244 -0.89 8.37 -9.39
C LYS A 244 0.25 8.01 -8.44
N ILE A 245 1.22 7.24 -8.93
CA ILE A 245 2.40 6.88 -8.15
C ILE A 245 3.47 7.95 -8.35
N VAL A 246 3.51 8.95 -7.46
CA VAL A 246 4.44 10.08 -7.59
C VAL A 246 5.85 9.75 -7.11
N LYS A 247 6.03 8.62 -6.39
CA LYS A 247 7.33 8.10 -5.99
C LYS A 247 7.25 6.58 -5.91
N ASN A 248 8.26 5.90 -6.44
CA ASN A 248 8.40 4.45 -6.32
C ASN A 248 9.89 4.10 -6.27
N LYS A 249 10.34 3.47 -5.17
CA LYS A 249 11.72 2.98 -4.99
C LYS A 249 11.85 1.48 -5.30
N VAL A 250 10.77 0.79 -5.65
CA VAL A 250 10.74 -0.66 -5.85
C VAL A 250 10.40 -1.05 -7.29
N ALA A 251 9.79 -0.15 -8.05
CA ALA A 251 9.54 -0.27 -9.49
C ALA A 251 9.55 1.14 -10.13
N PRO A 252 9.41 1.26 -11.47
CA PRO A 252 9.31 2.56 -12.13
C PRO A 252 8.16 3.44 -11.58
N PRO A 253 8.41 4.73 -11.27
CA PRO A 253 7.38 5.65 -10.80
C PRO A 253 6.53 6.23 -11.94
N PHE A 254 5.57 7.09 -11.58
CA PHE A 254 4.73 7.93 -12.45
C PHE A 254 3.67 7.22 -13.29
N LYS A 255 3.43 5.93 -13.05
CA LYS A 255 2.23 5.28 -13.54
C LYS A 255 0.98 5.88 -12.89
N GLN A 256 -0.12 5.89 -13.65
CA GLN A 256 -1.42 6.37 -13.23
C GLN A 256 -2.49 5.36 -13.65
N VAL A 257 -3.48 5.18 -12.79
CA VAL A 257 -4.65 4.32 -13.05
C VAL A 257 -5.93 5.01 -12.60
N GLU A 258 -7.06 4.59 -13.17
CA GLU A 258 -8.39 4.99 -12.72
C GLU A 258 -9.08 3.78 -12.07
N ILE A 259 -9.65 3.99 -10.90
CA ILE A 259 -10.27 2.95 -10.09
C ILE A 259 -11.64 3.43 -9.64
N ASP A 260 -12.67 2.60 -9.80
CA ASP A 260 -14.02 2.92 -9.35
C ASP A 260 -14.15 2.70 -7.83
N ILE A 261 -14.54 3.74 -7.10
CA ILE A 261 -14.95 3.65 -5.70
C ILE A 261 -16.47 3.74 -5.64
N MET A 262 -17.11 2.66 -5.21
CA MET A 262 -18.54 2.56 -4.97
C MET A 262 -18.84 2.93 -3.52
N TYR A 263 -19.87 3.74 -3.29
CA TYR A 263 -20.25 4.10 -1.92
C TYR A 263 -20.81 2.86 -1.19
N GLY A 264 -20.37 2.65 0.06
CA GLY A 264 -20.71 1.48 0.86
C GLY A 264 -19.94 0.19 0.53
N GLU A 265 -19.44 0.02 -0.70
CA GLU A 265 -18.72 -1.20 -1.11
C GLU A 265 -17.19 -1.01 -1.24
N GLY A 266 -16.72 0.23 -1.47
CA GLY A 266 -15.30 0.53 -1.68
C GLY A 266 -14.84 0.29 -3.12
N ILE A 267 -13.62 -0.25 -3.31
CA ILE A 267 -13.05 -0.49 -4.65
C ILE A 267 -13.88 -1.55 -5.40
N SER A 268 -14.37 -1.20 -6.58
CA SER A 268 -15.15 -2.13 -7.43
C SER A 268 -14.23 -3.08 -8.20
N LYS A 269 -13.94 -4.24 -7.59
CA LYS A 269 -13.10 -5.29 -8.18
C LYS A 269 -13.68 -5.84 -9.50
N GLU A 270 -14.99 -6.04 -9.59
CA GLU A 270 -15.61 -6.52 -10.85
C GLU A 270 -15.51 -5.48 -11.97
N GLY A 271 -15.59 -4.20 -11.63
CA GLY A 271 -15.37 -3.11 -12.57
C GLY A 271 -13.96 -3.14 -13.16
N GLU A 272 -12.93 -3.32 -12.31
CA GLU A 272 -11.55 -3.45 -12.76
C GLU A 272 -11.34 -4.69 -13.63
N ILE A 273 -11.91 -5.84 -13.24
CA ILE A 273 -11.82 -7.09 -14.00
C ILE A 273 -12.42 -6.91 -15.39
N LEU A 274 -13.57 -6.24 -15.51
CA LEU A 274 -14.15 -5.97 -16.82
C LEU A 274 -13.30 -5.05 -17.67
N ASP A 275 -12.88 -3.91 -17.10
CA ASP A 275 -12.17 -2.89 -17.87
C ASP A 275 -10.79 -3.40 -18.31
N LEU A 276 -10.03 -4.02 -17.41
CA LEU A 276 -8.74 -4.65 -17.73
C LEU A 276 -8.91 -5.88 -18.61
N GLY A 277 -9.97 -6.66 -18.41
CA GLY A 277 -10.28 -7.82 -19.24
C GLY A 277 -10.52 -7.43 -20.69
N VAL A 278 -11.20 -6.31 -20.94
CA VAL A 278 -11.37 -5.76 -22.29
C VAL A 278 -10.07 -5.17 -22.83
N GLU A 279 -9.31 -4.43 -22.01
CA GLU A 279 -8.04 -3.83 -22.42
C GLU A 279 -6.99 -4.88 -22.86
N HIS A 280 -7.02 -6.07 -22.23
CA HIS A 280 -6.09 -7.17 -22.51
C HIS A 280 -6.68 -8.27 -23.42
N ASP A 281 -7.79 -8.00 -24.12
CA ASP A 281 -8.45 -8.94 -25.03
C ASP A 281 -8.85 -10.29 -24.39
N ILE A 282 -9.05 -10.31 -23.06
CA ILE A 282 -9.54 -11.49 -22.31
C ILE A 282 -11.07 -11.53 -22.33
N ILE A 283 -11.71 -10.37 -22.24
CA ILE A 283 -13.16 -10.19 -22.38
C ILE A 283 -13.43 -9.48 -23.70
N GLY A 284 -14.23 -10.11 -24.55
CA GLY A 284 -14.69 -9.50 -25.79
C GLY A 284 -15.76 -8.42 -25.54
N LYS A 285 -15.69 -7.32 -26.28
CA LYS A 285 -16.70 -6.24 -26.26
C LYS A 285 -17.16 -5.90 -27.67
N ALA A 286 -18.45 -6.11 -27.95
CA ALA A 286 -19.08 -5.80 -29.23
C ALA A 286 -20.22 -4.79 -29.01
N GLY A 287 -19.95 -3.51 -29.27
CA GLY A 287 -20.88 -2.41 -28.95
C GLY A 287 -21.13 -2.33 -27.45
N SER A 288 -22.37 -2.57 -27.03
CA SER A 288 -22.76 -2.63 -25.61
C SER A 288 -22.69 -4.03 -25.00
N TRP A 289 -22.42 -5.08 -25.79
CA TRP A 289 -22.36 -6.46 -25.29
C TRP A 289 -20.96 -6.86 -24.85
N TYR A 290 -20.88 -7.50 -23.68
CA TYR A 290 -19.68 -8.15 -23.17
C TYR A 290 -19.79 -9.67 -23.36
N SER A 291 -18.67 -10.30 -23.68
CA SER A 291 -18.57 -11.74 -23.91
C SER A 291 -17.29 -12.32 -23.34
N TYR A 292 -17.35 -13.53 -22.79
CA TYR A 292 -16.20 -14.29 -22.32
C TYR A 292 -16.26 -15.68 -22.97
N ASN A 293 -15.14 -16.16 -23.53
CA ASN A 293 -15.07 -17.45 -24.26
C ASN A 293 -16.19 -17.65 -25.31
N ASN A 294 -16.54 -16.59 -26.03
CA ASN A 294 -17.63 -16.52 -27.02
C ASN A 294 -19.06 -16.65 -26.45
N GLU A 295 -19.23 -16.69 -25.13
CA GLU A 295 -20.54 -16.60 -24.47
C GLU A 295 -20.84 -15.16 -24.06
N LYS A 296 -22.09 -14.73 -24.22
CA LYS A 296 -22.52 -13.39 -23.80
C LYS A 296 -22.69 -13.36 -22.28
N ILE A 297 -21.92 -12.51 -21.61
CA ILE A 297 -21.94 -12.36 -20.15
C ILE A 297 -22.80 -11.18 -19.68
N GLY A 298 -23.11 -10.23 -20.56
CA GLY A 298 -24.04 -9.14 -20.23
C GLY A 298 -24.13 -8.05 -21.29
N GLN A 299 -25.25 -7.33 -21.29
CA GLN A 299 -25.44 -6.11 -22.07
C GLN A 299 -25.28 -4.88 -21.17
N GLY A 300 -24.26 -4.07 -21.44
CA GLY A 300 -23.88 -2.94 -20.59
C GLY A 300 -22.97 -3.35 -19.43
N ARG A 301 -22.22 -2.38 -18.91
CA ARG A 301 -21.17 -2.59 -17.90
C ARG A 301 -21.74 -3.14 -16.58
N GLU A 302 -22.83 -2.58 -16.08
CA GLU A 302 -23.41 -3.02 -14.81
C GLU A 302 -23.96 -4.46 -14.85
N ASN A 303 -24.61 -4.87 -15.94
CA ASN A 303 -25.07 -6.26 -16.07
C ASN A 303 -23.90 -7.25 -16.16
N ALA A 304 -22.81 -6.88 -16.83
CA ALA A 304 -21.60 -7.69 -16.87
C ALA A 304 -20.91 -7.76 -15.49
N LYS A 305 -20.94 -6.69 -14.69
CA LYS A 305 -20.44 -6.71 -13.30
C LYS A 305 -21.27 -7.65 -12.45
N GLN A 306 -22.60 -7.59 -12.57
CA GLN A 306 -23.50 -8.47 -11.85
C GLN A 306 -23.23 -9.94 -12.21
N PHE A 307 -23.04 -10.26 -13.50
CA PHE A 307 -22.67 -11.61 -13.91
C PHE A 307 -21.38 -12.10 -13.23
N LEU A 308 -20.33 -11.28 -13.14
CA LEU A 308 -19.09 -11.65 -12.44
C LEU A 308 -19.29 -11.84 -10.93
N ARG A 309 -20.16 -11.05 -10.30
CA ARG A 309 -20.55 -11.24 -8.88
C ARG A 309 -21.25 -12.58 -8.68
N ASP A 310 -22.18 -12.91 -9.57
CA ASP A 310 -22.97 -14.14 -9.50
C ASP A 310 -22.17 -15.40 -9.89
N ASN A 311 -21.04 -15.23 -10.57
CA ASN A 311 -20.18 -16.34 -11.03
C ASN A 311 -18.72 -16.19 -10.53
N PRO A 312 -18.44 -16.43 -9.23
CA PRO A 312 -17.10 -16.24 -8.64
C PRO A 312 -16.00 -17.05 -9.31
N LEU A 313 -16.29 -18.28 -9.77
CA LEU A 313 -15.30 -19.13 -10.45
C LEU A 313 -14.79 -18.49 -11.76
N ILE A 314 -15.70 -17.91 -12.55
CA ILE A 314 -15.37 -17.21 -13.79
C ILE A 314 -14.62 -15.92 -13.46
N LYS A 315 -15.08 -15.17 -12.45
CA LYS A 315 -14.40 -13.96 -11.97
C LYS A 315 -12.93 -14.24 -11.61
N ASP A 316 -12.67 -15.30 -10.85
CA ASP A 316 -11.31 -15.66 -10.41
C ASP A 316 -10.45 -16.22 -11.56
N GLU A 317 -11.06 -16.90 -12.53
CA GLU A 317 -10.37 -17.30 -13.77
C GLU A 317 -9.92 -16.10 -14.59
N VAL A 318 -10.82 -15.15 -14.83
CA VAL A 318 -10.54 -13.92 -15.58
C VAL A 318 -9.50 -13.06 -14.83
N GLU A 319 -9.65 -12.89 -13.52
CA GLU A 319 -8.67 -12.16 -12.70
C GLU A 319 -7.27 -12.78 -12.81
N ARG A 320 -7.15 -14.11 -12.73
CA ARG A 320 -5.85 -14.78 -12.90
C ARG A 320 -5.25 -14.56 -14.29
N ALA A 321 -6.09 -14.61 -15.34
CA ALA A 321 -5.64 -14.32 -16.69
C ALA A 321 -5.13 -12.87 -16.83
N ILE A 322 -5.82 -11.90 -16.24
CA ILE A 322 -5.42 -10.48 -16.21
C ILE A 322 -4.11 -10.30 -15.43
N ARG A 323 -4.00 -10.86 -14.22
CA ARG A 323 -2.76 -10.76 -13.42
C ARG A 323 -1.58 -11.36 -14.17
N LYS A 324 -1.78 -12.46 -14.91
CA LYS A 324 -0.76 -13.08 -15.76
C LYS A 324 -0.35 -12.18 -16.93
N SER A 325 -1.29 -11.55 -17.62
CA SER A 325 -0.97 -10.62 -18.73
C SER A 325 -0.19 -9.39 -18.25
N LEU A 326 -0.49 -8.93 -17.02
CA LEU A 326 0.18 -7.81 -16.37
C LEU A 326 1.51 -8.17 -15.69
N ASN A 327 1.94 -9.43 -15.74
CA ASN A 327 3.13 -9.95 -15.04
C ASN A 327 3.10 -9.71 -13.51
N ILE A 328 1.91 -9.67 -12.92
CA ILE A 328 1.73 -9.62 -11.47
C ILE A 328 1.86 -11.07 -10.96
N SER A 329 2.95 -11.39 -10.26
CA SER A 329 3.13 -12.74 -9.70
C SER A 329 2.11 -12.98 -8.58
N PRO A 330 1.34 -14.08 -8.57
CA PRO A 330 0.49 -14.42 -7.44
C PRO A 330 1.33 -14.74 -6.19
N GLU A 331 0.83 -14.37 -5.01
CA GLU A 331 1.47 -14.62 -3.71
C GLU A 331 1.75 -16.12 -3.46
N SER A 332 0.97 -17.02 -4.06
CA SER A 332 1.02 -18.46 -3.83
C SER A 332 2.14 -19.21 -4.59
N GLU A 333 2.74 -18.65 -5.64
CA GLU A 333 3.87 -19.32 -6.34
C GLU A 333 5.21 -19.14 -5.60
N VAL A 334 5.24 -18.37 -4.51
CA VAL A 334 6.48 -18.07 -3.78
C VAL A 334 6.87 -19.21 -2.82
N GLU A 335 5.92 -20.04 -2.40
CA GLU A 335 6.17 -21.21 -1.54
C GLU A 335 6.48 -22.49 -2.34
N GLU A 336 5.74 -22.79 -3.41
CA GLU A 336 5.99 -23.99 -4.23
C GLU A 336 7.37 -23.98 -4.90
N VAL A 337 7.90 -22.80 -5.27
CA VAL A 337 9.25 -22.67 -5.86
C VAL A 337 10.36 -22.88 -4.81
N LYS A 338 10.08 -22.73 -3.52
CA LYS A 338 11.03 -23.06 -2.45
C LYS A 338 11.02 -24.56 -2.16
N GLU A 339 9.85 -25.18 -2.01
CA GLU A 339 9.75 -26.63 -1.78
C GLU A 339 10.33 -27.42 -2.96
N THR A 340 10.01 -27.08 -4.21
CA THR A 340 10.60 -27.80 -5.37
C THR A 340 12.10 -27.60 -5.55
N LYS A 341 12.70 -26.54 -5.00
CA LYS A 341 14.16 -26.32 -5.02
C LYS A 341 14.89 -26.98 -3.86
N GLU A 342 14.25 -27.11 -2.69
CA GLU A 342 14.81 -27.84 -1.55
C GLU A 342 14.72 -29.36 -1.79
N THR A 343 13.60 -29.85 -2.32
CA THR A 343 13.42 -31.28 -2.64
C THR A 343 14.42 -31.76 -3.72
N LYS A 344 14.69 -30.95 -4.75
CA LYS A 344 15.69 -31.27 -5.80
C LYS A 344 17.14 -31.17 -5.33
N LYS A 345 17.44 -30.44 -4.25
CA LYS A 345 18.78 -30.39 -3.64
C LYS A 345 19.06 -31.61 -2.77
N GLU A 346 18.05 -32.15 -2.09
CA GLU A 346 18.19 -33.37 -1.29
C GLU A 346 18.29 -34.64 -2.15
N GLU A 347 17.64 -34.69 -3.32
CA GLU A 347 17.77 -35.82 -4.24
C GLU A 347 19.08 -35.84 -5.04
N SER A 348 19.76 -34.70 -5.18
CA SER A 348 21.07 -34.63 -5.89
C SER A 348 22.28 -34.79 -4.98
N SER A 349 22.06 -35.01 -3.68
CA SER A 349 23.11 -35.18 -2.66
C SER A 349 23.11 -36.55 -1.97
N LYS A 350 22.38 -37.54 -2.52
CA LYS A 350 22.44 -38.96 -2.14
C LYS A 350 23.12 -39.82 -3.18
#